data_AF-A0A954R9W7-F1
#
_entry.id   AF-A0A954R9W7-F1
#
_cell.length_a   1.000
_cell.length_b   1.000
_cell.length_c   1.000
_cell.angle_alpha   90.00
_cell.angle_beta   90.00
_cell.angle_gamma   90.00
#
_symmetry.space_group_name_H-M   'P 1'
#
loop_
_entity.id
_entity.type
_entity.pdbx_description
1 polymer ?
#
loop_
_entity_poly.entity_id
_entity_poly.type
_entity_poly.pdbx_seq_one_letter_code
_entity_poly.pdbx_strand_id
1 'polypeptide(L)'
;MNYFAHAYRFLADPYFVAGTATPDWLSVVNRRSRARERLAVRFIDDDDPLVRAVARGIVRHHRDDDWFHRTRAFAELSLEFTLAIRDSLPADDGFRPSFLGHILVE
;
A
#
# COMPACT_ATOMS: atom_id res chain seq x y z
N MET A 1 0.86 -1.84 -2.75
CA MET A 1 0.68 -1.13 -4.05
C MET A 1 1.35 0.24 -4.01
N ASN A 2 1.71 0.85 -5.15
CA ASN A 2 2.21 2.23 -5.13
C ASN A 2 1.13 3.28 -4.83
N TYR A 3 1.55 4.42 -4.27
CA TYR A 3 0.70 5.55 -3.89
C TYR A 3 -0.28 6.00 -4.99
N PHE A 4 0.17 6.11 -6.24
CA PHE A 4 -0.68 6.60 -7.33
C PHE A 4 -1.82 5.63 -7.65
N ALA A 5 -1.57 4.32 -7.52
CA ALA A 5 -2.57 3.30 -7.78
C ALA A 5 -3.78 3.36 -6.83
N HIS A 6 -3.60 3.85 -5.60
CA HIS A 6 -4.71 4.13 -4.67
C HIS A 6 -5.50 5.40 -5.04
N ALA A 7 -4.84 6.37 -5.66
CA ALA A 7 -5.33 7.74 -5.80
C ALA A 7 -5.88 8.10 -7.18
N TYR A 8 -5.51 7.38 -8.25
CA TYR A 8 -5.72 7.84 -9.64
C TYR A 8 -7.17 8.13 -10.03
N ARG A 9 -8.15 7.51 -9.36
CA ARG A 9 -9.59 7.77 -9.58
C ARG A 9 -10.14 8.95 -8.78
N PHE A 10 -9.33 9.53 -7.89
CA PHE A 10 -9.75 10.50 -6.87
C PHE A 10 -8.92 11.80 -6.93
N LEU A 11 -8.20 12.05 -8.03
CA LEU A 11 -7.27 13.18 -8.17
C LEU A 11 -7.93 14.57 -8.00
N ALA A 12 -9.25 14.66 -8.08
CA ALA A 12 -10.02 15.89 -7.83
C ALA A 12 -10.20 16.21 -6.33
N ASP A 13 -9.94 15.26 -5.43
CA ASP A 13 -10.02 15.44 -3.97
C ASP A 13 -8.62 15.35 -3.34
N PRO A 14 -7.92 16.49 -3.17
CA PRO A 14 -6.53 16.48 -2.73
C PRO A 14 -6.34 15.92 -1.31
N TYR A 15 -7.34 16.03 -0.44
CA TYR A 15 -7.25 15.52 0.93
C TYR A 15 -7.52 14.02 0.99
N PHE A 16 -8.42 13.50 0.14
CA PHE A 16 -8.55 12.06 -0.05
C PHE A 16 -7.24 11.46 -0.58
N VAL A 17 -6.65 12.10 -1.59
CA VAL A 17 -5.37 11.70 -2.18
C VAL A 17 -4.24 11.73 -1.14
N ALA A 18 -4.15 12.77 -0.31
CA ALA A 18 -3.21 12.80 0.80
C ALA A 18 -3.50 11.67 1.83
N GLY A 19 -4.78 11.37 2.06
CA GLY A 19 -5.20 10.25 2.90
C GLY A 19 -4.69 8.90 2.39
N THR A 20 -4.74 8.64 1.07
CA THR A 20 -4.23 7.38 0.50
C THR A 20 -2.70 7.26 0.61
N ALA A 21 -1.97 8.37 0.72
CA ALA A 21 -0.51 8.39 0.92
C ALA A 21 -0.07 8.26 2.39
N THR A 22 -0.95 8.65 3.31
CA THR A 22 -0.61 8.85 4.72
C THR A 22 -0.03 7.59 5.39
N PRO A 23 -0.54 6.36 5.16
CA PRO A 23 0.06 5.15 5.73
C PRO A 23 1.53 4.95 5.35
N ASP A 24 1.89 5.22 4.10
CA ASP A 24 3.26 5.08 3.58
C ASP A 24 4.16 6.19 4.10
N TRP A 25 3.71 7.45 4.04
CA TRP A 25 4.46 8.60 4.54
C TRP A 25 4.84 8.43 6.02
N LEU A 26 3.88 8.01 6.86
CA LEU A 26 4.17 7.76 8.27
C LEU A 26 5.14 6.61 8.46
N SER A 27 5.05 5.57 7.63
CA SER A 27 5.95 4.40 7.69
C SER A 27 7.39 4.75 7.35
N VAL A 28 7.61 5.72 6.46
CA VAL A 28 8.93 6.27 6.13
C VAL A 28 9.49 7.12 7.27
N VAL A 29 8.68 8.01 7.84
CA VAL A 29 9.12 8.93 8.91
C VAL A 29 9.35 8.20 10.24
N ASN A 30 8.42 7.32 10.64
CA ASN A 30 8.51 6.55 11.87
C ASN A 30 7.76 5.23 11.73
N ARG A 31 8.48 4.11 11.65
CA ARG A 31 7.91 2.76 11.50
C ARG A 31 6.93 2.36 12.61
N ARG A 32 6.90 3.04 13.76
CA ARG A 32 5.93 2.80 14.84
C ARG A 32 4.63 3.59 14.67
N SER A 33 4.66 4.67 13.90
CA SER A 33 3.48 5.48 13.57
C SER A 33 2.74 4.84 12.40
N ARG A 34 1.60 4.19 12.68
CA ARG A 34 0.77 3.53 11.67
C ARG A 34 -0.60 4.17 11.65
N ALA A 35 -0.99 4.78 10.53
CA ALA A 35 -2.38 5.16 10.26
C ALA A 35 -3.18 3.89 9.97
N ARG A 36 -3.78 3.29 11.01
CA ARG A 36 -4.50 2.01 10.89
C ARG A 36 -5.95 2.24 10.45
N GLU A 37 -6.46 1.42 9.53
CA GLU A 37 -7.86 1.44 9.09
C GLU A 37 -8.84 1.46 10.26
N ARG A 38 -8.66 0.56 11.26
CA ARG A 38 -9.53 0.45 12.44
C ARG A 38 -9.69 1.74 13.27
N LEU A 39 -8.74 2.67 13.15
CA LEU A 39 -8.80 3.97 13.82
C LEU A 39 -9.36 5.03 12.86
N ALA A 40 -8.92 5.03 11.61
CA ALA A 40 -9.39 5.95 10.59
C ALA A 40 -10.88 5.81 10.29
N VAL A 41 -11.44 4.59 10.36
CA VAL A 41 -12.86 4.32 10.08
C VAL A 41 -13.81 5.12 11.00
N ARG A 42 -13.34 5.56 12.17
CA ARG A 42 -14.13 6.37 13.11
C ARG A 42 -14.39 7.79 12.63
N PHE A 43 -13.65 8.24 11.62
CA PHE A 43 -13.65 9.61 11.12
C PHE A 43 -14.17 9.72 9.67
N ILE A 44 -14.68 8.64 9.08
CA ILE A 44 -15.12 8.64 7.68
C ILE A 44 -16.41 9.45 7.43
N ASP A 45 -17.11 9.82 8.50
CA ASP A 45 -18.30 10.66 8.48
C ASP A 45 -18.15 11.84 9.47
N ASP A 46 -16.90 12.26 9.73
CA ASP A 46 -16.61 13.44 10.55
C ASP A 46 -17.26 14.69 9.96
N ASP A 47 -17.68 15.62 10.82
CA ASP A 47 -18.30 16.89 10.41
C ASP A 47 -17.31 17.75 9.61
N ASP A 48 -16.03 17.73 9.97
CA ASP A 48 -14.98 18.42 9.23
C ASP A 48 -14.71 17.71 7.88
N PRO A 49 -14.97 18.37 6.73
CA PRO A 49 -14.75 17.78 5.42
C PRO A 49 -13.31 17.34 5.16
N LEU A 50 -12.32 18.00 5.75
CA LEU A 50 -10.91 17.68 5.56
C LEU A 50 -10.53 16.40 6.32
N VAL A 51 -10.96 16.31 7.58
CA VAL A 51 -10.77 15.11 8.41
C VAL A 51 -11.45 13.92 7.74
N ARG A 52 -12.68 14.10 7.28
CA ARG A 52 -13.46 13.09 6.57
C ARG A 52 -12.76 12.60 5.31
N ALA A 53 -12.24 13.49 4.48
CA ALA A 53 -11.54 13.13 3.24
C ALA A 53 -10.26 12.33 3.51
N VAL A 54 -9.42 12.80 4.44
CA VAL A 54 -8.18 12.09 4.84
C VAL A 54 -8.51 10.70 5.40
N ALA A 55 -9.49 10.60 6.30
CA ALA A 55 -9.90 9.33 6.89
C ALA A 55 -10.37 8.32 5.83
N ARG A 56 -11.19 8.78 4.87
CA ARG A 56 -11.65 7.95 3.74
C ARG A 56 -10.49 7.50 2.86
N GLY A 57 -9.51 8.37 2.59
CA GLY A 57 -8.30 8.01 1.86
C GLY A 57 -7.46 6.94 2.55
N ILE A 58 -7.26 7.06 3.87
CA ILE A 58 -6.54 6.04 4.66
C ILE A 58 -7.25 4.69 4.59
N VAL A 59 -8.59 4.68 4.76
CA VAL A 59 -9.38 3.44 4.66
C VAL A 59 -9.28 2.85 3.25
N ARG A 60 -9.31 3.69 2.21
CA ARG A 60 -9.16 3.26 0.82
C ARG A 60 -7.82 2.56 0.59
N HIS A 61 -6.71 3.14 1.06
CA HIS A 61 -5.37 2.55 0.95
C HIS A 61 -5.33 1.12 1.50
N HIS A 62 -5.78 0.91 2.76
CA HIS A 62 -5.76 -0.42 3.38
C HIS A 62 -6.61 -1.44 2.64
N ARG A 63 -7.79 -1.02 2.15
CA ARG A 63 -8.69 -1.91 1.42
C ARG A 63 -8.17 -2.27 0.03
N ASP A 64 -7.59 -1.30 -0.67
CA ASP A 64 -6.97 -1.53 -1.97
C ASP A 64 -5.79 -2.49 -1.84
N ASP A 65 -4.92 -2.28 -0.84
CA ASP A 65 -3.81 -3.19 -0.55
C ASP A 65 -4.30 -4.60 -0.20
N ASP A 66 -5.26 -4.74 0.74
CA ASP A 66 -5.79 -6.05 1.12
C ASP A 66 -6.43 -6.77 -0.07
N TRP A 67 -7.20 -6.06 -0.90
CA TRP A 67 -7.77 -6.62 -2.12
C TRP A 67 -6.68 -7.07 -3.10
N PHE A 68 -5.69 -6.22 -3.37
CA PHE A 68 -4.63 -6.47 -4.33
C PHE A 68 -3.81 -7.71 -3.97
N HIS A 69 -3.41 -7.83 -2.70
CA HIS A 69 -2.66 -8.96 -2.18
C HIS A 69 -3.42 -10.29 -2.20
N ARG A 70 -4.76 -10.25 -2.28
CA ARG A 70 -5.62 -11.44 -2.40
C ARG A 70 -5.88 -11.86 -3.84
N THR A 71 -5.43 -11.09 -4.83
CA THR A 71 -5.63 -11.45 -6.23
C THR A 71 -4.71 -12.62 -6.63
N ARG A 72 -5.23 -13.49 -7.50
CA ARG A 72 -4.43 -14.58 -8.09
C ARG A 72 -3.22 -14.05 -8.86
N ALA A 73 -3.42 -12.97 -9.62
CA ALA A 73 -2.36 -12.33 -10.41
C ALA A 73 -1.19 -11.87 -9.54
N PHE A 74 -1.47 -11.28 -8.38
CA PHE A 74 -0.42 -10.89 -7.43
C PHE A 74 0.40 -12.09 -6.95
N ALA A 75 -0.27 -13.18 -6.56
CA ALA A 75 0.39 -14.39 -6.09
C ALA A 75 1.25 -15.05 -7.18
N GLU A 76 0.72 -15.17 -8.40
CA GLU A 76 1.43 -15.78 -9.53
C GLU A 76 2.66 -14.96 -9.94
N LEU A 77 2.50 -13.65 -10.14
CA LEU A 77 3.61 -12.78 -10.55
C LEU A 77 4.68 -12.67 -9.46
N SER A 78 4.28 -12.63 -8.18
CA SER A 78 5.25 -12.60 -7.08
C SER A 78 6.10 -13.86 -7.06
N LEU A 79 5.50 -15.04 -7.28
CA LEU A 79 6.22 -16.30 -7.36
C LEU A 79 7.13 -16.35 -8.59
N GLU A 80 6.62 -15.95 -9.75
CA GLU A 80 7.38 -15.91 -11.00
C GLU A 80 8.63 -15.05 -10.85
N PHE A 81 8.50 -13.80 -10.37
CA PHE A 81 9.65 -12.93 -10.15
C PHE A 81 10.59 -13.46 -9.07
N THR A 82 10.05 -14.06 -7.99
CA THR A 82 10.88 -14.69 -6.95
C THR A 82 11.82 -15.74 -7.55
N LEU A 83 11.29 -16.62 -8.42
CA LEU A 83 12.08 -17.66 -9.08
C LEU A 83 13.08 -17.05 -10.06
N ALA A 84 12.65 -16.11 -10.91
CA ALA A 84 13.51 -15.46 -11.89
C ALA A 84 14.70 -14.72 -11.23
N ILE A 85 14.47 -14.02 -10.12
CA ILE A 85 15.52 -13.32 -9.36
C ILE A 85 16.48 -14.32 -8.72
N ARG A 86 15.95 -15.37 -8.07
CA ARG A 86 16.76 -16.42 -7.45
C ARG A 86 17.68 -17.09 -8.48
N ASP A 87 17.14 -17.40 -9.66
CA ASP A 87 17.88 -18.13 -10.69
C ASP A 87 18.91 -17.22 -11.42
N SER A 88 18.78 -15.90 -11.29
CA SER A 88 19.67 -14.91 -11.89
C SER A 88 20.76 -14.39 -10.94
N LEU A 89 20.68 -14.70 -9.64
CA LEU A 89 21.64 -14.24 -8.63
C LEU A 89 22.43 -15.42 -8.03
N PRO A 90 23.70 -15.20 -7.63
CA PRO A 90 24.46 -16.22 -6.89
C PRO A 90 23.74 -16.61 -5.59
N ALA A 91 23.98 -17.83 -5.13
CA ALA A 91 23.54 -18.25 -3.80
C ALA A 91 24.29 -17.42 -2.74
N ASP A 92 23.58 -16.48 -2.11
CA ASP A 92 24.05 -15.64 -1.01
C ASP A 92 22.91 -15.49 0.00
N ASP A 93 23.24 -15.68 1.28
CA ASP A 93 22.33 -15.60 2.43
C ASP A 93 21.74 -14.19 2.65
N GLY A 94 22.36 -13.17 2.04
CA GLY A 94 21.91 -11.79 2.07
C GLY A 94 20.74 -11.48 1.14
N PHE A 95 20.58 -12.24 0.03
CA PHE A 95 19.52 -11.94 -0.91
C PHE A 95 18.15 -12.37 -0.37
N ARG A 96 17.13 -11.57 -0.69
CA ARG A 96 15.73 -11.82 -0.36
C ARG A 96 14.90 -11.83 -1.65
N PRO A 97 15.03 -12.86 -2.52
CA PRO A 97 14.33 -12.91 -3.81
C PRO A 97 12.81 -12.76 -3.69
N SER A 98 12.22 -13.35 -2.63
CA SER A 98 10.78 -13.23 -2.37
C SER A 98 10.33 -11.82 -2.04
N PHE A 99 11.14 -11.08 -1.29
CA PHE A 99 10.85 -9.69 -0.94
C PHE A 99 10.95 -8.78 -2.17
N LEU A 100 11.98 -8.96 -3.00
CA LEU A 100 12.12 -8.18 -4.23
C LEU A 100 11.03 -8.55 -5.25
N GLY A 101 10.72 -9.83 -5.41
CA GLY A 101 9.62 -10.30 -6.26
C GLY A 101 8.27 -9.69 -5.86
N HIS A 102 8.01 -9.59 -4.55
CA HIS A 102 6.83 -8.90 -4.03
C HIS A 102 6.80 -7.41 -4.42
N ILE A 103 7.88 -6.66 -4.14
CA ILE A 103 7.96 -5.22 -4.44
C ILE A 103 7.79 -4.93 -5.93
N LEU A 104 8.30 -5.79 -6.82
CA LEU A 104 8.18 -5.57 -8.27
C LEU A 104 6.74 -5.64 -8.78
N VAL A 105 5.85 -6.31 -8.06
CA VAL A 105 4.43 -6.41 -8.43
C VAL A 105 3.62 -5.24 -7.88
N GLU A 106 4.02 -4.68 -6.73
CA GLU A 106 3.33 -3.56 -6.04
C GLU A 106 3.42 -2.20 -6.77
#